data_AF-A0A4U7D394-F1
#
_entry.id   AF-A0A4U7D394-F1
#
_cell.length_a   1.000
_cell.length_b   1.000
_cell.length_c   1.000
_cell.angle_alpha   90.00
_cell.angle_beta   90.00
_cell.angle_gamma   90.00
#
_symmetry.space_group_name_H-M   'P 1'
#
loop_
_entity.id
_entity.type
_entity.pdbx_description
1 polymer ?
#
loop_
_entity_poly.entity_id
_entity_poly.type
_entity_poly.pdbx_seq_one_letter_code
_entity_poly.pdbx_strand_id
1 'polypeptide(L)'
;VTVEIRNYRRDGTPFWNELTVAPVYDEAGDLAHYVGFQNDVSERKEAERLAQERAEKLATERRALDRVLGRVNGLLSEISRILVENRDPNVIPERVCEVIAG
;
A
#
# COMPACT_ATOMS: atom_id res chain seq x y z
N VAL A 1 -19.36 -23.84 5.91
CA VAL A 1 -18.97 -22.67 5.07
C VAL A 1 -18.62 -21.52 5.98
N THR A 2 -17.52 -20.80 5.70
CA THR A 2 -17.07 -19.63 6.48
C THR A 2 -16.94 -18.43 5.56
N VAL A 3 -17.50 -17.29 5.95
CA VAL A 3 -17.47 -16.04 5.18
C VAL A 3 -17.35 -14.85 6.12
N GLU A 4 -16.71 -13.78 5.66
CA GLU A 4 -16.72 -12.49 6.34
C GLU A 4 -17.79 -11.59 5.73
N ILE A 5 -18.72 -11.10 6.56
CA ILE A 5 -19.83 -10.25 6.13
C ILE A 5 -19.93 -9.01 7.01
N ARG A 6 -20.50 -7.94 6.46
CA ARG A 6 -20.79 -6.72 7.24
C ARG A 6 -22.19 -6.83 7.84
N ASN A 7 -22.24 -7.06 9.14
CA ASN A 7 -23.48 -7.13 9.92
C ASN A 7 -23.71 -5.84 10.71
N TYR A 8 -24.89 -5.74 11.32
CA TYR A 8 -25.31 -4.59 12.12
C TYR A 8 -25.78 -5.07 13.49
N ARG A 9 -25.35 -4.38 14.55
CA ARG A 9 -25.83 -4.60 15.91
C ARG A 9 -27.27 -4.07 16.03
N ARG A 10 -27.94 -4.38 17.15
CA ARG A 10 -29.33 -3.94 17.40
C ARG A 10 -29.49 -2.42 17.36
N ASP A 11 -28.46 -1.67 17.73
CA ASP A 11 -28.40 -0.21 17.69
C ASP A 11 -28.07 0.35 16.28
N GLY A 12 -27.85 -0.51 15.28
CA GLY A 12 -27.48 -0.11 13.93
C GLY A 12 -25.97 0.05 13.70
N THR A 13 -25.13 -0.19 14.70
CA THR A 13 -23.66 -0.07 14.52
C THR A 13 -23.14 -1.19 13.61
N PRO A 14 -22.46 -0.89 12.49
CA PRO A 14 -21.89 -1.92 11.64
C PRO A 14 -20.70 -2.62 12.31
N PHE A 15 -20.54 -3.91 12.02
CA PHE A 15 -19.39 -4.69 12.44
C PHE A 15 -19.08 -5.78 11.41
N TRP A 16 -17.81 -6.18 11.32
CA TRP A 16 -17.40 -7.30 10.49
C TRP A 16 -17.57 -8.60 11.27
N ASN A 17 -18.35 -9.51 10.72
CA ASN A 17 -18.64 -10.81 11.30
C ASN A 17 -18.03 -11.90 10.42
N GLU A 18 -17.12 -12.68 10.99
CA GLU A 18 -16.70 -13.96 10.42
C GLU A 18 -17.73 -15.02 10.83
N LEU A 19 -18.62 -15.34 9.89
CA LEU A 19 -19.73 -16.27 10.08
C LEU A 19 -19.36 -17.64 9.52
N THR A 20 -19.37 -18.66 10.38
CA THR A 20 -19.25 -20.06 9.98
C THR A 20 -20.58 -20.78 10.18
N VAL A 21 -21.10 -21.41 9.12
CA VAL A 21 -22.34 -22.21 9.17
C VAL A 21 -22.07 -23.66 8.80
N ALA A 22 -22.56 -24.59 9.61
CA ALA A 22 -22.47 -26.03 9.37
C ALA A 22 -23.83 -26.72 9.57
N PRO A 23 -24.23 -27.67 8.70
CA PRO A 23 -25.41 -28.49 8.92
C PRO A 23 -25.16 -29.50 10.04
N VAL A 24 -26.22 -29.83 10.77
CA VAL A 24 -26.29 -30.91 11.75
C VAL A 24 -27.37 -31.87 11.29
N TYR A 25 -26.99 -33.14 11.16
CA TYR A 25 -27.86 -34.22 10.74
C TYR A 25 -28.31 -35.06 11.94
N ASP A 26 -29.49 -35.65 11.87
CA ASP A 26 -29.98 -36.59 12.89
C ASP A 26 -29.44 -38.02 12.68
N GLU A 27 -29.90 -38.97 13.50
CA GLU A 27 -29.49 -40.38 13.43
C GLU A 27 -29.96 -41.07 12.12
N ALA A 28 -31.00 -40.55 11.46
CA ALA A 28 -31.48 -41.06 10.18
C ALA A 28 -30.68 -40.49 8.98
N GLY A 29 -29.82 -39.51 9.22
CA GLY A 29 -29.05 -38.81 8.20
C GLY A 29 -29.81 -37.64 7.56
N ASP A 30 -30.97 -37.28 8.08
CA ASP A 30 -31.77 -36.15 7.62
C ASP A 30 -31.26 -34.84 8.23
N LEU A 31 -31.37 -33.74 7.47
CA LEU A 31 -30.95 -32.42 7.94
C LEU A 31 -31.85 -31.94 9.07
N ALA A 32 -31.31 -31.87 10.28
CA ALA A 32 -32.04 -31.40 11.46
C ALA A 32 -31.92 -29.88 11.64
N HIS A 33 -30.69 -29.36 11.65
CA HIS A 33 -30.41 -27.96 11.97
C HIS A 33 -29.20 -27.40 11.22
N TYR A 34 -29.04 -26.08 11.26
CA TYR A 34 -27.77 -25.42 10.98
C TYR A 34 -27.24 -24.78 12.25
N VAL A 35 -25.95 -24.93 12.50
CA VAL A 35 -25.25 -24.25 13.60
C VAL A 35 -24.35 -23.18 12.99
N GLY A 36 -24.45 -21.98 13.55
CA GLY A 36 -23.70 -20.80 13.15
C GLY A 36 -22.76 -20.33 14.27
N PHE A 37 -21.49 -20.12 13.97
CA PHE A 37 -20.53 -19.43 14.83
C PHE A 37 -20.28 -18.03 14.27
N GLN A 38 -20.36 -17.02 15.13
CA GLN A 38 -20.16 -15.62 14.78
C GLN A 38 -18.99 -15.07 15.58
N ASN A 39 -18.03 -14.47 14.87
CA ASN A 39 -16.86 -13.86 15.47
C ASN A 39 -16.74 -12.42 14.97
N ASP A 40 -16.72 -11.45 15.89
CA ASP A 40 -16.55 -10.04 15.55
C ASP A 40 -15.07 -9.78 15.23
N VAL A 41 -14.79 -9.52 13.96
CA VAL A 41 -13.43 -9.29 13.44
C VAL A 41 -13.22 -7.81 13.05
N SER A 42 -14.05 -6.91 13.56
CA SER A 42 -13.98 -5.48 13.22
C SER A 42 -12.64 -4.85 13.57
N GLU A 43 -12.07 -5.18 14.72
CA GLU A 43 -10.75 -4.68 15.15
C GLU A 43 -9.64 -5.14 14.20
N ARG A 44 -9.67 -6.42 13.80
CA ARG A 44 -8.72 -6.97 12.83
C ARG A 44 -8.84 -6.25 11.49
N LYS A 45 -10.06 -6.08 10.98
CA LYS A 45 -10.30 -5.37 9.71
C LYS A 45 -9.83 -3.92 9.74
N GLU A 46 -10.03 -3.23 10.86
CA GLU A 46 -9.57 -1.85 11.04
C GLU A 46 -8.05 -1.76 11.09
N ALA A 47 -7.38 -2.71 11.77
CA ALA A 47 -5.93 -2.80 11.77
C ALA A 47 -5.37 -3.09 10.38
N GLU A 48 -5.97 -4.01 9.62
CA GLU A 48 -5.63 -4.31 8.22
C GLU A 48 -5.74 -3.06 7.34
N ARG A 49 -6.86 -2.32 7.46
CA ARG A 49 -7.09 -1.06 6.73
C ARG A 49 -6.02 -0.02 7.05
N LEU A 50 -5.74 0.21 8.32
CA LEU A 50 -4.75 1.20 8.76
C LEU A 50 -3.33 0.81 8.32
N ALA A 51 -2.99 -0.48 8.35
CA ALA A 51 -1.72 -0.98 7.86
C ALA A 51 -1.56 -0.75 6.35
N GLN A 52 -2.62 -1.01 5.57
CA GLN A 52 -2.65 -0.77 4.14
C GLN A 52 -2.46 0.71 3.81
N GLU A 53 -3.18 1.61 4.49
CA GLU A 53 -3.06 3.07 4.28
C GLU A 53 -1.65 3.57 4.58
N ARG A 54 -1.02 3.06 5.65
CA ARG A 54 0.36 3.40 5.99
C ARG A 54 1.33 2.90 4.93
N ALA A 55 1.15 1.66 4.45
CA ALA A 55 1.99 1.08 3.41
C ALA A 55 1.89 1.89 2.10
N GLU A 56 0.69 2.30 1.70
CA GLU A 56 0.48 3.12 0.51
C GLU A 56 1.12 4.52 0.62
N LYS A 57 1.00 5.15 1.80
CA LYS A 57 1.65 6.43 2.07
C LYS A 57 3.18 6.30 1.97
N LEU A 58 3.76 5.31 2.65
CA LEU A 58 5.21 5.05 2.59
C LEU A 58 5.68 4.74 1.18
N ALA A 59 4.91 3.96 0.41
CA ALA A 59 5.24 3.66 -0.98
C ALA A 59 5.23 4.92 -1.86
N THR A 60 4.29 5.84 -1.62
CA THR A 60 4.20 7.11 -2.34
C THR A 60 5.38 8.03 -2.01
N GLU A 61 5.72 8.17 -0.73
CA GLU A 61 6.87 8.95 -0.27
C GLU A 61 8.18 8.39 -0.83
N ARG A 62 8.36 7.06 -0.78
CA ARG A 62 9.53 6.40 -1.34
C ARG A 62 9.68 6.65 -2.85
N ARG A 63 8.60 6.52 -3.62
CA ARG A 63 8.61 6.82 -5.06
C ARG A 63 8.96 8.28 -5.35
N ALA A 64 8.52 9.22 -4.51
CA ALA A 64 8.88 10.61 -4.65
C ALA A 64 10.40 10.82 -4.42
N LEU A 65 10.94 10.19 -3.37
CA LEU A 65 12.37 10.22 -3.08
C LEU A 65 13.20 9.61 -4.22
N ASP A 66 12.80 8.43 -4.72
CA ASP A 66 13.50 7.75 -5.82
C ASP A 66 13.55 8.62 -7.09
N ARG A 67 12.47 9.37 -7.38
CA ARG A 67 12.47 10.33 -8.50
C ARG A 67 13.44 11.48 -8.29
N VAL A 68 13.48 12.06 -7.08
CA VAL A 68 14.41 13.16 -6.77
C VAL A 68 15.86 12.69 -6.86
N LEU A 69 16.16 11.53 -6.27
CA LEU A 69 17.50 10.93 -6.33
C LEU A 69 17.91 10.61 -7.76
N GLY A 70 16.99 10.08 -8.57
CA GLY A 70 17.22 9.85 -10.00
C GLY A 70 17.60 11.14 -10.74
N ARG A 71 16.89 12.25 -10.49
CA ARG A 71 17.19 13.56 -11.09
C ARG A 71 18.55 14.09 -10.66
N VAL A 72 18.88 14.01 -9.37
CA VAL A 72 20.18 14.46 -8.84
C VAL A 72 21.33 13.64 -9.43
N ASN A 73 21.19 12.32 -9.48
CA ASN A 73 22.23 11.45 -10.06
C ASN A 73 22.42 11.72 -11.56
N GLY A 74 21.34 11.98 -12.30
CA GLY A 74 21.41 12.38 -13.71
C GLY A 74 22.21 13.67 -13.89
N LEU A 75 21.84 14.72 -13.13
CA LEU A 75 22.52 16.02 -13.16
C LEU A 75 24.01 15.91 -12.83
N LEU A 76 24.36 15.19 -11.76
CA LEU A 76 25.77 14.99 -11.36
C LEU A 76 26.57 14.26 -12.44
N SER A 77 25.98 13.26 -13.08
CA SER A 77 26.63 12.52 -14.16
C SER A 77 26.91 13.40 -15.37
N GLU A 78 25.98 14.31 -15.70
CA GLU A 78 26.12 15.24 -16.83
C GLU A 78 27.16 16.34 -16.55
N ILE A 79 27.11 16.95 -15.36
CA ILE A 79 28.13 17.93 -14.94
C ILE A 79 29.51 17.28 -14.88
N SER A 80 29.63 16.07 -14.31
CA SER A 80 30.89 15.34 -14.24
C SER A 80 31.46 15.09 -15.65
N ARG A 81 30.60 14.72 -16.61
CA ARG A 81 30.99 14.57 -18.02
C ARG A 81 31.54 15.88 -18.59
N ILE A 82 30.84 17.01 -18.40
CA ILE A 82 31.30 18.33 -18.87
C ILE A 82 32.68 18.66 -18.29
N LEU A 83 32.89 18.43 -16.99
CA LEU A 83 34.16 18.71 -16.32
C LEU A 83 35.31 17.84 -16.81
N VAL A 84 35.06 16.57 -17.16
CA VAL A 84 36.10 15.66 -17.68
C VAL A 84 36.41 15.92 -19.15
N GLU A 85 35.39 16.22 -19.97
CA GLU A 85 35.54 16.38 -21.42
C GLU A 85 36.07 17.75 -21.85
N ASN A 86 35.82 18.82 -21.08
CA ASN A 86 36.25 20.18 -21.43
C ASN A 86 37.52 20.55 -20.65
N ARG A 87 38.63 20.78 -21.38
CA ARG A 87 39.89 21.29 -20.80
C ARG A 87 39.99 22.82 -20.75
N ASP A 88 39.04 23.54 -21.37
CA ASP A 88 39.02 25.01 -21.35
C ASP A 88 38.21 25.51 -20.14
N PRO A 89 38.87 26.19 -19.17
CA PRO A 89 38.21 26.70 -17.96
C PRO A 89 37.13 27.76 -18.23
N ASN A 90 37.19 28.45 -19.36
CA ASN A 90 36.26 29.55 -19.65
C ASN A 90 34.90 29.07 -20.16
N VAL A 91 34.82 27.83 -20.68
CA VAL A 91 33.60 27.25 -21.28
C VAL A 91 32.78 26.44 -20.27
N ILE A 92 33.42 25.94 -19.21
CA ILE A 92 32.79 25.11 -18.18
C ILE A 92 31.61 25.82 -17.46
N PRO A 93 31.74 27.08 -16.99
CA PRO A 93 30.67 27.73 -16.23
C PRO A 93 29.38 27.91 -17.03
N GLU A 94 29.49 28.24 -18.32
CA GLU A 94 28.34 28.45 -19.21
C GLU A 94 27.55 27.14 -19.40
N ARG A 95 28.25 26.04 -19.72
CA ARG A 95 27.62 24.73 -19.94
C ARG A 95 27.01 24.13 -18.67
N VAL A 96 27.63 24.34 -17.51
CA VAL A 96 27.06 23.88 -16.23
C VAL A 96 25.78 24.65 -15.89
N CYS A 97 25.75 25.96 -16.14
CA CYS A 97 24.55 26.76 -15.95
C CYS A 97 23.39 26.32 -16.85
N GLU A 98 23.65 25.97 -18.12
CA GLU A 98 22.62 25.45 -19.04
C GLU A 98 21.97 24.16 -18.53
N VAL A 99 22.76 23.23 -17.99
CA VAL A 99 22.25 21.96 -17.45
C VAL A 99 21.46 22.15 -16.15
N ILE A 100 21.83 23.12 -15.31
CA ILE A 100 21.10 23.43 -14.07
C ILE A 100 19.80 24.21 -14.35
N ALA A 101 19.78 25.04 -15.39
CA ALA A 101 18.64 25.88 -15.76
C ALA A 101 17.52 25.15 -16.53
N GLY A 102 17.77 23.92 -17.02
CA GLY A 102 16.79 23.02 -17.66
C GLY A 102 16.01 22.13 -16.69
#